data_AF-A0A0J1IR91-F1
#
_entry.id   AF-A0A0J1IR91-F1
#
_cell.length_a   1.000
_cell.length_b   1.000
_cell.length_c   1.000
_cell.angle_alpha   90.00
_cell.angle_beta   90.00
_cell.angle_gamma   90.00
#
_symmetry.space_group_name_H-M   'P 1'
#
loop_
_entity.id
_entity.type
_entity.pdbx_description
1 polymer ?
#
loop_
_entity_poly.entity_id
_entity_poly.type
_entity_poly.pdbx_seq_one_letter_code
_entity_poly.pdbx_strand_id
1 'polypeptide(L)'
;MKKKMNYLILLLTAIFIVGCSNVEDVSNTDGKADSQEVTTKNSETEKTSTEKQVVEEAAAQSKNELFKGYKLIEVDGGDLSGHREPNVVVDIGYGDREYWAFTNKHGQLVRVIAEEIILQDDNKEPVTSSGRYYSDEAKVPGVERADLDEGHIVADSLGGVSNAYNITPQDSTLNRHGDQAYMEDAIRKAGGATNFEAIITYPNTETQIPSRYQYTYTIKGNVIKDEFDNVNPDEVNKSLGLTGSKSSESASSKKKEDISTVDTNGDGQVTIKEAKAAGYSMPITSDHWLYKYMRDNDNDGMVGE
;
A
#
# COMPACT_ATOMS: atom_id res chain seq x y z
N MET A 1 -36.59 42.46 -42.59
CA MET A 1 -36.74 43.48 -41.53
C MET A 1 -35.45 43.54 -40.73
N LYS A 2 -34.86 44.76 -40.62
CA LYS A 2 -33.89 45.33 -39.65
C LYS A 2 -32.80 44.40 -39.05
N LYS A 3 -31.49 44.53 -39.39
CA LYS A 3 -30.44 45.46 -38.83
C LYS A 3 -30.41 45.44 -37.28
N LYS A 4 -29.31 45.23 -36.53
CA LYS A 4 -27.94 45.75 -36.65
C LYS A 4 -26.91 44.89 -35.88
N MET A 5 -25.69 44.96 -36.38
CA MET A 5 -24.38 44.61 -35.80
C MET A 5 -24.00 45.55 -34.65
N ASN A 6 -23.32 45.06 -33.62
CA ASN A 6 -22.53 45.88 -32.69
C ASN A 6 -21.21 45.18 -32.32
N TYR A 7 -20.13 45.76 -32.83
CA TYR A 7 -18.77 45.63 -32.31
C TYR A 7 -18.64 46.47 -31.03
N LEU A 8 -17.90 45.99 -30.03
CA LEU A 8 -17.15 46.89 -29.16
C LEU A 8 -15.84 46.23 -28.71
N ILE A 9 -14.77 46.76 -29.29
CA ILE A 9 -13.38 46.62 -28.90
C ILE A 9 -13.17 47.49 -27.65
N LEU A 10 -12.54 46.96 -26.60
CA LEU A 10 -11.67 47.79 -25.76
C LEU A 10 -10.48 46.96 -25.25
N LEU A 11 -9.37 47.19 -25.94
CA LEU A 11 -8.01 46.87 -25.55
C LEU A 11 -7.59 47.87 -24.46
N LEU A 12 -7.04 47.43 -23.33
CA LEU A 12 -6.18 48.31 -22.53
C LEU A 12 -5.09 47.48 -21.82
N THR A 13 -3.99 47.31 -22.55
CA THR A 13 -2.66 47.02 -22.02
C THR A 13 -2.06 48.31 -21.45
N ALA A 14 -1.60 48.28 -20.20
CA ALA A 14 -0.71 49.30 -19.65
C ALA A 14 0.43 48.61 -18.92
N ILE A 15 1.57 48.55 -19.62
CA ILE A 15 2.88 48.14 -19.14
C ILE A 15 3.46 49.34 -18.37
N PHE A 16 3.79 49.17 -17.10
CA PHE A 16 4.67 50.10 -16.37
C PHE A 16 6.06 49.47 -16.28
N ILE A 17 6.92 49.82 -17.24
CA ILE A 17 8.38 49.70 -17.11
C ILE A 17 8.86 51.15 -16.98
N VAL A 18 9.33 51.52 -15.79
CA VAL A 18 10.17 52.69 -15.58
C VAL A 18 11.52 52.15 -15.15
N GLY A 19 12.52 52.36 -16.00
CA GLY A 19 13.92 52.12 -15.69
C GLY A 19 14.62 53.40 -15.23
N CYS A 20 15.75 53.20 -14.56
CA CYS A 20 16.93 54.07 -14.51
C CYS A 20 18.10 53.12 -14.15
N SER A 21 18.87 52.66 -15.14
CA SER A 21 20.12 53.26 -15.62
C SER A 21 21.35 52.86 -14.77
N ASN A 22 22.13 51.92 -15.31
CA ASN A 22 23.54 51.73 -14.96
C ASN A 22 24.36 52.89 -15.57
N VAL A 23 25.23 53.48 -14.77
CA VAL A 23 26.42 54.20 -15.24
C VAL A 23 27.58 53.73 -14.38
N GLU A 24 28.53 53.07 -15.03
CA GLU A 24 29.91 52.93 -14.56
C GLU A 24 30.62 54.26 -14.72
N ASP A 25 31.36 54.70 -13.70
CA ASP A 25 32.54 55.54 -13.93
C ASP A 25 33.60 55.21 -12.87
N VAL A 26 34.80 54.87 -13.34
CA VAL A 26 35.98 54.52 -12.56
C VAL A 26 36.95 55.68 -12.65
N SER A 27 37.47 56.18 -11.52
CA SER A 27 38.93 56.36 -11.28
C SER A 27 39.29 57.14 -10.00
N ASN A 28 40.06 56.44 -9.15
CA ASN A 28 41.27 56.84 -8.38
C ASN A 28 41.27 58.14 -7.54
N THR A 29 41.60 58.08 -6.23
CA THR A 29 42.97 57.98 -5.65
C THR A 29 42.97 58.29 -4.14
N ASP A 30 43.67 57.44 -3.36
CA ASP A 30 44.35 57.61 -2.06
C ASP A 30 43.72 58.32 -0.84
N GLY A 31 43.79 57.64 0.31
CA GLY A 31 43.92 58.34 1.60
C GLY A 31 43.49 57.61 2.88
N LYS A 32 44.33 56.67 3.36
CA LYS A 32 44.66 56.42 4.78
C LYS A 32 43.62 55.77 5.72
N ALA A 33 44.04 54.62 6.24
CA ALA A 33 43.50 53.84 7.36
C ALA A 33 43.50 54.62 8.70
N ASP A 34 42.45 54.49 9.50
CA ASP A 34 42.36 53.53 10.61
C ASP A 34 41.13 53.89 11.48
N SER A 35 40.20 52.95 11.68
CA SER A 35 39.48 52.74 12.94
C SER A 35 38.59 51.50 12.82
N GLN A 36 38.92 50.50 13.63
CA GLN A 36 38.06 49.35 13.93
C GLN A 36 36.77 49.79 14.64
N GLU A 37 35.63 49.23 14.24
CA GLU A 37 34.61 48.79 15.20
C GLU A 37 33.76 47.63 14.60
N VAL A 38 34.04 46.44 15.11
CA VAL A 38 33.23 45.21 15.27
C VAL A 38 32.03 44.99 14.33
N THR A 39 32.22 44.06 13.40
CA THR A 39 31.14 43.38 12.66
C THR A 39 30.68 42.14 13.43
N THR A 40 29.38 42.02 13.72
CA THR A 40 28.73 40.71 13.91
C THR A 40 27.30 40.79 13.41
N LYS A 41 27.07 40.42 12.16
CA LYS A 41 25.78 39.96 11.64
C LYS A 41 26.00 38.55 11.11
N ASN A 42 25.59 37.55 11.88
CA ASN A 42 25.51 36.18 11.40
C ASN A 42 24.42 36.12 10.32
N SER A 43 24.85 35.69 9.14
CA SER A 43 23.99 35.30 8.02
C SER A 43 23.60 33.84 8.23
N GLU A 44 22.35 33.59 8.62
CA GLU A 44 21.78 32.24 8.74
C GLU A 44 20.72 31.94 7.67
N THR A 45 20.51 32.82 6.69
CA THR A 45 19.34 32.72 5.80
C THR A 45 19.66 32.26 4.36
N GLU A 46 20.92 32.09 3.97
CA GLU A 46 21.28 31.74 2.57
C GLU A 46 21.65 30.27 2.32
N LYS A 47 21.81 29.42 3.35
CA LYS A 47 22.19 28.01 3.13
C LYS A 47 21.01 27.09 2.80
N THR A 48 19.79 27.43 3.23
CA THR A 48 18.64 26.53 3.13
C THR A 48 17.97 26.51 1.75
N SER A 49 18.10 27.58 0.94
CA SER A 49 17.46 27.63 -0.38
C SER A 49 18.24 26.89 -1.46
N THR A 50 19.58 26.89 -1.37
CA THR A 50 20.44 26.24 -2.37
C THR A 50 20.43 24.73 -2.22
N GLU A 51 20.38 24.22 -0.99
CA GLU A 51 20.37 22.77 -0.72
C GLU A 51 19.04 22.13 -1.14
N LYS A 52 17.91 22.81 -0.91
CA LYS A 52 16.58 22.35 -1.33
C LYS A 52 16.44 22.32 -2.86
N GLN A 53 16.98 23.34 -3.54
CA GLN A 53 16.95 23.42 -5.01
C GLN A 53 17.82 22.34 -5.67
N VAL A 54 18.98 22.02 -5.09
CA VAL A 54 19.86 20.94 -5.58
C VAL A 54 19.23 19.56 -5.36
N VAL A 55 18.53 19.33 -4.25
CA VAL A 55 17.81 18.07 -3.98
C VAL A 55 16.62 17.90 -4.94
N GLU A 56 15.86 18.96 -5.19
CA GLU A 56 14.71 18.94 -6.10
C GLU A 56 15.14 18.71 -7.55
N GLU A 57 16.24 19.33 -8.00
CA GLU A 57 16.80 19.14 -9.34
C GLU A 57 17.38 17.71 -9.51
N ALA A 58 18.03 17.16 -8.49
CA ALA A 58 18.51 15.78 -8.50
C ALA A 58 17.37 14.75 -8.51
N ALA A 59 16.29 14.99 -7.76
CA ALA A 59 15.09 14.16 -7.77
C ALA A 59 14.38 14.21 -9.12
N ALA A 60 14.27 15.40 -9.74
CA ALA A 60 13.73 15.56 -11.09
C ALA A 60 14.57 14.83 -12.14
N GLN A 61 15.89 14.86 -12.02
CA GLN A 61 16.80 14.14 -12.91
C GLN A 61 16.68 12.61 -12.74
N SER A 62 16.53 12.13 -11.51
CA SER A 62 16.26 10.72 -11.20
C SER A 62 14.94 10.24 -11.82
N LYS A 63 13.85 11.02 -11.66
CA LYS A 63 12.54 10.71 -12.26
C LYS A 63 12.60 10.69 -13.79
N ASN A 64 13.34 11.60 -14.42
CA ASN A 64 13.51 11.61 -15.88
C ASN A 64 14.18 10.32 -16.41
N GLU A 65 15.17 9.79 -15.70
CA GLU A 65 15.76 8.50 -16.09
C GLU A 65 14.83 7.32 -15.75
N LEU A 66 14.10 7.37 -14.64
CA LEU A 66 13.13 6.35 -14.26
C LEU A 66 11.99 6.21 -15.27
N PHE A 67 11.49 7.34 -15.78
CA PHE A 67 10.35 7.39 -16.72
C PHE A 67 10.78 7.30 -18.18
N LYS A 68 12.06 7.05 -18.44
CA LYS A 68 12.60 6.98 -19.79
C LYS A 68 11.89 5.89 -20.61
N GLY A 69 11.31 6.30 -21.73
CA GLY A 69 10.53 5.41 -22.60
C GLY A 69 9.05 5.32 -22.26
N TYR A 70 8.60 6.00 -21.20
CA TYR A 70 7.20 6.09 -20.79
C TYR A 70 6.67 7.51 -20.96
N LYS A 71 5.39 7.63 -21.34
CA LYS A 71 4.67 8.90 -21.31
C LYS A 71 3.99 9.06 -19.95
N LEU A 72 4.33 10.10 -19.20
CA LEU A 72 3.57 10.47 -18.00
C LEU A 72 2.16 10.95 -18.41
N ILE A 73 1.13 10.36 -17.80
CA ILE A 73 -0.26 10.80 -17.92
C ILE A 73 -0.89 10.92 -16.53
N GLU A 74 -1.93 11.73 -16.44
CA GLU A 74 -2.76 11.86 -15.25
C GLU A 74 -4.08 11.14 -15.48
N VAL A 75 -4.52 10.38 -14.48
CA VAL A 75 -5.76 9.60 -14.51
C VAL A 75 -6.44 9.80 -13.18
N ASP A 76 -7.72 10.15 -13.19
CA ASP A 76 -8.48 10.32 -11.95
C ASP A 76 -8.44 9.03 -11.13
N GLY A 77 -8.17 9.14 -9.83
CA GLY A 77 -8.01 7.96 -8.97
C GLY A 77 -9.28 7.12 -8.83
N GLY A 78 -10.46 7.68 -9.11
CA GLY A 78 -11.75 6.99 -9.12
C GLY A 78 -12.26 6.68 -10.53
N ASP A 79 -11.44 6.82 -11.57
CA ASP A 79 -11.84 6.47 -12.94
C ASP A 79 -12.12 4.95 -13.02
N LEU A 80 -13.40 4.62 -13.22
CA LEU A 80 -13.87 3.24 -13.31
C LEU A 80 -13.57 2.59 -14.68
N SER A 81 -13.04 3.34 -15.64
CA SER A 81 -12.60 2.81 -16.93
C SER A 81 -11.55 1.73 -16.73
N GLY A 82 -11.77 0.56 -17.34
CA GLY A 82 -10.79 -0.53 -17.35
C GLY A 82 -9.67 -0.40 -18.40
N HIS A 83 -9.70 0.66 -19.22
CA HIS A 83 -8.75 0.83 -20.31
C HIS A 83 -7.43 1.42 -19.81
N ARG A 84 -6.31 0.91 -20.36
CA ARG A 84 -4.97 1.43 -20.10
C ARG A 84 -4.26 1.79 -21.38
N GLU A 85 -3.58 2.93 -21.36
CA GLU A 85 -2.70 3.37 -22.42
C GLU A 85 -1.39 2.57 -22.42
N PRO A 86 -0.79 2.31 -23.60
CA PRO A 86 0.48 1.59 -23.70
C PRO A 86 1.69 2.48 -23.41
N ASN A 87 2.73 1.92 -22.78
CA ASN A 87 3.98 2.60 -22.44
C ASN A 87 3.77 3.94 -21.71
N VAL A 88 2.90 3.94 -20.69
CA VAL A 88 2.68 5.12 -19.85
C VAL A 88 3.16 4.88 -18.43
N VAL A 89 3.41 5.98 -17.73
CA VAL A 89 3.58 6.02 -16.29
C VAL A 89 2.47 6.88 -15.69
N VAL A 90 1.90 6.44 -14.58
CA VAL A 90 0.75 7.08 -13.91
C VAL A 90 1.04 7.13 -12.42
N ASP A 91 0.73 8.25 -11.78
CA ASP A 91 0.69 8.31 -10.32
C ASP A 91 -0.61 7.65 -9.83
N ILE A 92 -0.47 6.68 -8.95
CA ILE A 92 -1.56 5.93 -8.34
C ILE A 92 -1.61 6.11 -6.82
N GLY A 93 -0.86 7.09 -6.29
CA GLY A 93 -0.92 7.51 -4.90
C GLY A 93 -2.12 8.42 -4.65
N TYR A 94 -2.78 8.24 -3.50
CA TYR A 94 -3.81 9.15 -3.05
C TYR A 94 -3.21 10.39 -2.38
N GLY A 95 -3.65 11.58 -2.78
CA GLY A 95 -3.20 12.85 -2.21
C GLY A 95 -1.78 13.20 -2.65
N ASP A 96 -0.91 13.51 -1.70
CA ASP A 96 0.48 13.93 -1.97
C ASP A 96 1.47 12.73 -2.05
N ARG A 97 0.96 11.50 -2.12
CA ARG A 97 1.76 10.28 -2.28
C ARG A 97 2.22 10.15 -3.73
N GLU A 98 3.42 9.61 -3.93
CA GLU A 98 3.97 9.37 -5.27
C GLU A 98 4.19 7.88 -5.53
N TYR A 99 3.18 7.21 -6.10
CA TYR A 99 3.23 5.78 -6.41
C TYR A 99 3.18 5.60 -7.92
N TRP A 100 4.26 5.12 -8.52
CA TRP A 100 4.40 5.14 -9.98
C TRP A 100 4.09 3.78 -10.58
N ALA A 101 3.02 3.71 -11.36
CA ALA A 101 2.57 2.54 -12.12
C ALA A 101 3.01 2.62 -13.58
N PHE A 102 3.49 1.51 -14.14
CA PHE A 102 4.04 1.44 -15.50
C PHE A 102 3.32 0.41 -16.35
N THR A 103 2.94 0.78 -17.57
CA THR A 103 2.36 -0.15 -18.54
C THR A 103 3.33 -0.53 -19.65
N ASN A 104 3.25 -1.76 -20.15
CA ASN A 104 3.99 -2.14 -21.36
C ASN A 104 3.29 -1.66 -22.64
N LYS A 105 3.84 -2.00 -23.81
CA LYS A 105 3.27 -1.64 -25.13
C LYS A 105 1.88 -2.22 -25.42
N HIS A 106 1.39 -3.13 -24.58
CA HIS A 106 0.08 -3.78 -24.67
C HIS A 106 -0.92 -3.23 -23.61
N GLY A 107 -0.54 -2.19 -22.87
CA GLY A 107 -1.39 -1.63 -21.80
C GLY A 107 -1.49 -2.53 -20.56
N GLN A 108 -0.63 -3.55 -20.44
CA GLN A 108 -0.58 -4.37 -19.23
C GLN A 108 0.21 -3.63 -18.15
N LEU A 109 -0.32 -3.57 -16.93
CA LEU A 109 0.36 -3.02 -15.76
C LEU A 109 1.49 -3.97 -15.34
N VAL A 110 2.74 -3.62 -15.57
CA VAL A 110 3.88 -4.54 -15.40
C VAL A 110 4.75 -4.23 -14.18
N ARG A 111 4.68 -3.01 -13.66
CA ARG A 111 5.50 -2.58 -12.53
C ARG A 111 4.80 -1.46 -11.76
N VAL A 112 4.91 -1.49 -10.44
CA VAL A 112 4.54 -0.39 -9.54
C VAL A 112 5.71 -0.16 -8.59
N ILE A 113 6.07 1.09 -8.35
CA ILE A 113 7.10 1.43 -7.35
C ILE A 113 6.65 2.57 -6.44
N ALA A 114 7.17 2.57 -5.22
CA ALA A 114 7.07 3.69 -4.29
C ALA A 114 8.34 3.75 -3.44
N GLU A 115 8.86 4.96 -3.22
CA GLU A 115 9.97 5.15 -2.28
C GLU A 115 9.53 4.83 -0.85
N GLU A 116 8.33 5.28 -0.48
CA GLU A 116 7.70 5.07 0.82
C GLU A 116 6.20 4.80 0.66
N ILE A 117 5.71 3.73 1.26
CA ILE A 117 4.30 3.42 1.43
C ILE A 117 3.83 4.07 2.73
N ILE A 118 2.88 5.00 2.60
CA ILE A 118 2.33 5.82 3.68
C ILE A 118 0.89 5.38 3.88
N LEU A 119 0.58 4.88 5.08
CA LEU A 119 -0.75 4.37 5.41
C LEU A 119 -1.83 5.46 5.25
N GLN A 120 -3.04 5.03 4.92
CA GLN A 120 -4.23 5.86 4.97
C GLN A 120 -4.51 6.34 6.39
N ASP A 121 -5.01 7.57 6.54
CA ASP A 121 -5.49 8.11 7.83
C ASP A 121 -6.99 8.40 7.74
N ASP A 122 -7.81 7.43 8.13
CA ASP A 122 -9.28 7.48 8.09
C ASP A 122 -9.87 8.70 8.83
N ASN A 123 -9.13 9.32 9.75
CA ASN A 123 -9.61 10.47 10.52
C ASN A 123 -9.30 11.82 9.85
N LYS A 124 -8.35 11.86 8.92
CA LYS A 124 -7.87 13.10 8.30
C LYS A 124 -8.09 13.13 6.79
N GLU A 125 -8.11 11.97 6.16
CA GLU A 125 -8.30 11.83 4.72
C GLU A 125 -9.78 11.63 4.40
N PRO A 126 -10.28 12.13 3.27
CA PRO A 126 -11.70 12.09 2.94
C PRO A 126 -12.09 10.71 2.40
N VAL A 127 -12.14 9.73 3.29
CA VAL A 127 -12.60 8.37 2.99
C VAL A 127 -14.12 8.26 3.12
N THR A 128 -14.68 7.30 2.40
CA THR A 128 -16.08 6.86 2.53
C THR A 128 -16.34 6.25 3.92
N SER A 129 -17.61 6.03 4.27
CA SER A 129 -17.98 5.40 5.55
C SER A 129 -17.44 3.97 5.73
N SER A 130 -17.01 3.32 4.65
CA SER A 130 -16.37 2.00 4.66
C SER A 130 -14.83 2.08 4.66
N GLY A 131 -14.24 3.26 4.83
CA GLY A 131 -12.77 3.44 4.85
C GLY A 131 -12.10 3.40 3.48
N ARG A 132 -12.85 3.61 2.38
CA ARG A 132 -12.30 3.58 1.01
C ARG A 132 -12.15 4.98 0.45
N TYR A 133 -11.13 5.23 -0.38
CA TYR A 133 -11.02 6.53 -1.07
C TYR A 133 -12.10 6.70 -2.15
N TYR A 134 -12.45 5.62 -2.84
CA TYR A 134 -13.45 5.62 -3.91
C TYR A 134 -14.52 4.56 -3.67
N SER A 135 -15.73 4.82 -4.20
CA SER A 135 -16.89 3.95 -3.99
C SER A 135 -16.79 2.62 -4.71
N ASP A 136 -15.95 2.53 -5.74
CA ASP A 136 -15.82 1.38 -6.64
C ASP A 136 -14.46 1.41 -7.34
N GLU A 137 -14.05 0.30 -7.95
CA GLU A 137 -12.79 0.13 -8.66
C GLU A 137 -12.97 0.03 -10.18
N ALA A 138 -11.88 0.31 -10.89
CA ALA A 138 -11.81 0.22 -12.35
C ALA A 138 -12.14 -1.17 -12.89
N LYS A 139 -12.99 -1.20 -13.94
CA LYS A 139 -13.49 -2.43 -14.56
C LYS A 139 -12.52 -2.99 -15.60
N VAL A 140 -11.29 -3.30 -15.17
CA VAL A 140 -10.22 -3.84 -16.02
C VAL A 140 -10.65 -5.17 -16.65
N PRO A 141 -10.46 -5.41 -17.96
CA PRO A 141 -10.86 -6.66 -18.60
C PRO A 141 -10.36 -7.90 -17.84
N GLY A 142 -11.29 -8.77 -17.45
CA GLY A 142 -11.06 -9.95 -16.62
C GLY A 142 -11.83 -9.91 -15.29
N VAL A 143 -12.13 -8.74 -14.72
CA VAL A 143 -12.85 -8.62 -13.43
C VAL A 143 -14.33 -8.99 -13.54
N GLU A 144 -14.87 -9.13 -14.75
CA GLU A 144 -16.21 -9.67 -14.96
C GLU A 144 -16.37 -11.13 -14.53
N ARG A 145 -15.25 -11.84 -14.32
CA ARG A 145 -15.24 -13.22 -13.85
C ARG A 145 -15.53 -13.28 -12.36
N ALA A 146 -16.46 -14.14 -11.95
CA ALA A 146 -16.90 -14.26 -10.56
C ALA A 146 -15.84 -14.82 -9.59
N ASP A 147 -14.78 -15.43 -10.10
CA ASP A 147 -13.64 -15.93 -9.33
C ASP A 147 -12.49 -14.91 -9.19
N LEU A 148 -12.61 -13.74 -9.82
CA LEU A 148 -11.61 -12.68 -9.77
C LEU A 148 -12.22 -11.41 -9.14
N ASP A 149 -11.40 -10.72 -8.37
CA ASP A 149 -11.68 -9.41 -7.81
C ASP A 149 -10.95 -8.30 -8.60
N GLU A 150 -11.37 -7.07 -8.34
CA GLU A 150 -10.66 -5.84 -8.65
C GLU A 150 -9.50 -5.66 -7.66
N GLY A 151 -8.49 -6.52 -7.75
CA GLY A 151 -7.36 -6.56 -6.83
C GLY A 151 -6.44 -5.36 -7.00
N HIS A 152 -6.27 -4.57 -5.93
CA HIS A 152 -5.30 -3.50 -5.86
C HIS A 152 -3.87 -4.03 -5.87
N ILE A 153 -2.95 -3.33 -6.55
CA ILE A 153 -1.51 -3.56 -6.38
C ILE A 153 -1.03 -2.91 -5.08
N VAL A 154 -1.54 -1.71 -4.78
CA VAL A 154 -1.39 -1.00 -3.51
C VAL A 154 -2.78 -0.68 -2.97
N ALA A 155 -3.20 -1.30 -1.87
CA ALA A 155 -4.54 -1.13 -1.31
C ALA A 155 -4.85 0.32 -0.87
N ASP A 156 -6.15 0.64 -0.73
CA ASP A 156 -6.65 1.91 -0.14
C ASP A 156 -5.94 2.20 1.19
N SER A 157 -5.88 1.20 2.08
CA SER A 157 -5.25 1.35 3.41
C SER A 157 -3.75 1.63 3.38
N LEU A 158 -3.10 1.41 2.23
CA LEU A 158 -1.71 1.71 1.95
C LEU A 158 -1.53 2.98 1.11
N GLY A 159 -2.62 3.73 0.86
CA GLY A 159 -2.59 5.00 0.14
C GLY A 159 -2.75 4.89 -1.38
N GLY A 160 -3.15 3.74 -1.92
CA GLY A 160 -3.37 3.57 -3.36
C GLY A 160 -4.78 3.96 -3.82
N VAL A 161 -4.91 4.40 -5.08
CA VAL A 161 -6.20 4.78 -5.70
C VAL A 161 -6.86 3.61 -6.44
N SER A 162 -8.09 3.78 -6.95
CA SER A 162 -8.92 2.70 -7.51
C SER A 162 -8.98 2.66 -9.05
N ASN A 163 -8.14 3.44 -9.74
CA ASN A 163 -8.13 3.50 -11.21
C ASN A 163 -7.44 2.27 -11.83
N ALA A 164 -7.60 2.09 -13.15
CA ALA A 164 -7.09 0.89 -13.83
C ALA A 164 -5.59 0.65 -13.64
N TYR A 165 -4.77 1.67 -13.40
CA TYR A 165 -3.33 1.55 -13.27
C TYR A 165 -2.87 1.05 -11.89
N ASN A 166 -3.80 0.87 -10.95
CA ASN A 166 -3.56 0.20 -9.67
C ASN A 166 -4.41 -1.07 -9.47
N ILE A 167 -5.31 -1.40 -10.41
CA ILE A 167 -6.22 -2.54 -10.29
C ILE A 167 -5.83 -3.63 -11.28
N THR A 168 -5.87 -4.89 -10.88
CA THR A 168 -5.76 -6.05 -11.77
C THR A 168 -6.82 -7.11 -11.44
N PRO A 169 -7.30 -7.88 -12.44
CA PRO A 169 -8.09 -9.07 -12.16
C PRO A 169 -7.27 -10.09 -11.35
N GLN A 170 -7.61 -10.28 -10.08
CA GLN A 170 -6.86 -11.11 -9.14
C GLN A 170 -7.76 -12.17 -8.52
N ASP A 171 -7.28 -13.40 -8.31
CA ASP A 171 -8.07 -14.45 -7.66
C ASP A 171 -8.64 -13.96 -6.31
N SER A 172 -9.95 -14.09 -6.12
CA SER A 172 -10.62 -13.50 -4.96
C SER A 172 -10.14 -14.07 -3.63
N THR A 173 -9.72 -15.34 -3.58
CA THR A 173 -9.21 -15.96 -2.34
C THR A 173 -7.80 -15.45 -2.05
N LEU A 174 -6.95 -15.38 -3.08
CA LEU A 174 -5.63 -14.77 -2.99
C LEU A 174 -5.70 -13.31 -2.50
N ASN A 175 -6.56 -12.51 -3.12
CA ASN A 175 -6.74 -11.09 -2.83
C ASN A 175 -7.21 -10.86 -1.39
N ARG A 176 -8.23 -11.59 -0.93
CA ARG A 176 -8.88 -11.33 0.36
C ARG A 176 -8.21 -12.02 1.55
N HIS A 177 -7.59 -13.18 1.32
CA HIS A 177 -7.17 -14.10 2.38
C HIS A 177 -5.82 -14.81 2.11
N GLY A 178 -5.19 -14.56 0.97
CA GLY A 178 -3.91 -15.15 0.58
C GLY A 178 -2.74 -14.20 0.78
N ASP A 179 -1.67 -14.46 0.04
CA ASP A 179 -0.38 -13.77 0.18
C ASP A 179 -0.48 -12.25 -0.03
N GLN A 180 -1.38 -11.78 -0.91
CA GLN A 180 -1.68 -10.36 -1.08
C GLN A 180 -2.12 -9.73 0.26
N ALA A 181 -3.15 -10.29 0.89
CA ALA A 181 -3.69 -9.78 2.16
C ALA A 181 -2.66 -9.86 3.30
N TYR A 182 -1.85 -10.91 3.34
CA TYR A 182 -0.79 -11.06 4.36
C TYR A 182 0.31 -10.00 4.19
N MET A 183 0.75 -9.76 2.96
CA MET A 183 1.73 -8.71 2.64
C MET A 183 1.21 -7.33 3.08
N GLU A 184 -0.02 -6.97 2.70
CA GLU A 184 -0.64 -5.70 3.06
C GLU A 184 -0.76 -5.54 4.59
N ASP A 185 -1.20 -6.59 5.28
CA ASP A 185 -1.31 -6.58 6.74
C ASP A 185 0.06 -6.41 7.42
N ALA A 186 1.10 -7.06 6.91
CA ALA A 186 2.46 -6.89 7.42
C ALA A 186 2.96 -5.44 7.28
N ILE A 187 2.70 -4.80 6.14
CA ILE A 187 3.04 -3.39 5.90
C ILE A 187 2.27 -2.47 6.85
N ARG A 188 0.95 -2.66 7.00
CA ARG A 188 0.14 -1.87 7.96
C ARG A 188 0.63 -2.00 9.39
N LYS A 189 0.90 -3.23 9.85
CA LYS A 189 1.44 -3.50 11.20
C LYS A 189 2.85 -2.93 11.41
N ALA A 190 3.59 -2.72 10.33
CA ALA A 190 4.89 -2.07 10.38
C ALA A 190 4.81 -0.53 10.39
N GLY A 191 3.65 0.04 10.09
CA GLY A 191 3.45 1.49 9.98
C GLY A 191 3.77 2.06 8.60
N GLY A 192 3.83 1.23 7.57
CA GLY A 192 4.30 1.59 6.23
C GLY A 192 5.50 0.74 5.78
N ALA A 193 6.02 1.03 4.60
CA ALA A 193 7.18 0.36 4.02
C ALA A 193 8.02 1.32 3.19
N THR A 194 9.26 0.95 2.85
CA THR A 194 10.12 1.70 1.93
C THR A 194 10.66 0.82 0.82
N ASN A 195 11.14 1.41 -0.27
CA ASN A 195 11.66 0.68 -1.43
C ASN A 195 10.67 -0.37 -1.97
N PHE A 196 9.40 0.02 -2.07
CA PHE A 196 8.35 -0.86 -2.54
C PHE A 196 8.43 -1.01 -4.06
N GLU A 197 8.44 -2.24 -4.54
CA GLU A 197 8.36 -2.61 -5.94
C GLU A 197 7.45 -3.82 -6.10
N ALA A 198 6.46 -3.70 -6.97
CA ALA A 198 5.67 -4.80 -7.49
C ALA A 198 6.05 -5.05 -8.96
N ILE A 199 6.32 -6.30 -9.31
CA ILE A 199 6.50 -6.75 -10.69
C ILE A 199 5.36 -7.71 -11.01
N ILE A 200 4.63 -7.41 -12.08
CA ILE A 200 3.44 -8.15 -12.49
C ILE A 200 3.73 -8.86 -13.81
N THR A 201 3.56 -10.18 -13.82
CA THR A 201 3.84 -11.03 -14.99
C THR A 201 2.53 -11.53 -15.59
N TYR A 202 2.50 -11.63 -16.92
CA TYR A 202 1.33 -12.06 -17.68
C TYR A 202 1.64 -13.32 -18.49
N PRO A 203 0.64 -14.18 -18.75
CA PRO A 203 0.84 -15.40 -19.53
C PRO A 203 1.03 -15.13 -21.03
N ASN A 204 0.51 -14.00 -21.53
CA ASN A 204 0.63 -13.54 -22.91
C ASN A 204 0.34 -12.03 -22.98
N THR A 205 0.33 -11.46 -24.18
CA THR A 205 0.15 -10.01 -24.42
C THR A 205 -1.29 -9.61 -24.76
N GLU A 206 -2.24 -10.54 -24.73
CA GLU A 206 -3.64 -10.32 -25.12
C GLU A 206 -4.53 -10.09 -23.91
N THR A 207 -4.23 -10.76 -22.79
CA THR A 207 -5.03 -10.66 -21.56
C THR A 207 -4.55 -9.56 -20.63
N GLN A 208 -5.48 -8.98 -19.85
CA GLN A 208 -5.18 -8.09 -18.73
C GLN A 208 -5.18 -8.81 -17.37
N ILE A 209 -5.33 -10.14 -17.37
CA ILE A 209 -5.25 -11.00 -16.17
C ILE A 209 -3.79 -11.42 -15.95
N PRO A 210 -3.14 -10.99 -14.85
CA PRO A 210 -1.80 -11.44 -14.50
C PRO A 210 -1.74 -12.93 -14.20
N SER A 211 -0.57 -13.54 -14.38
CA SER A 211 -0.29 -14.91 -13.94
C SER A 211 0.46 -14.95 -12.61
N ARG A 212 1.23 -13.91 -12.26
CA ARG A 212 2.11 -13.90 -11.09
C ARG A 212 2.43 -12.47 -10.64
N TYR A 213 2.61 -12.32 -9.35
CA TYR A 213 3.13 -11.11 -8.71
C TYR A 213 4.45 -11.41 -7.99
N GLN A 214 5.36 -10.44 -8.01
CA GLN A 214 6.54 -10.40 -7.15
C GLN A 214 6.56 -9.03 -6.46
N TYR A 215 6.56 -9.04 -5.14
CA TYR A 215 6.69 -7.83 -4.33
C TYR A 215 8.06 -7.81 -3.64
N THR A 216 8.68 -6.65 -3.57
CA THR A 216 9.89 -6.40 -2.79
C THR A 216 9.73 -5.09 -2.05
N TYR A 217 9.94 -5.09 -0.74
CA TYR A 217 9.75 -3.91 0.09
C TYR A 217 10.52 -4.05 1.41
N THR A 218 10.75 -2.93 2.09
CA THR A 218 11.50 -2.87 3.34
C THR A 218 10.59 -2.46 4.49
N ILE A 219 10.50 -3.30 5.52
CA ILE A 219 9.80 -2.99 6.77
C ILE A 219 10.74 -3.17 7.96
N LYS A 220 10.80 -2.16 8.84
CA LYS A 220 11.66 -2.18 10.05
C LYS A 220 13.13 -2.56 9.75
N GLY A 221 13.64 -2.12 8.60
CA GLY A 221 15.01 -2.39 8.15
C GLY A 221 15.25 -3.75 7.49
N ASN A 222 14.22 -4.59 7.36
CA ASN A 222 14.33 -5.90 6.70
C ASN A 222 13.73 -5.84 5.30
N VAL A 223 14.47 -6.31 4.30
CA VAL A 223 14.00 -6.48 2.93
C VAL A 223 13.20 -7.78 2.84
N ILE A 224 11.94 -7.66 2.46
CA ILE A 224 11.00 -8.75 2.25
C ILE A 224 10.82 -8.95 0.75
N LYS A 225 10.70 -10.21 0.33
CA LYS A 225 10.41 -10.59 -1.05
C LYS A 225 9.33 -11.66 -1.04
N ASP A 226 8.17 -11.31 -1.59
CA ASP A 226 7.02 -12.20 -1.72
C ASP A 226 6.77 -12.51 -3.20
N GLU A 227 6.48 -13.78 -3.51
CA GLU A 227 6.20 -14.25 -4.86
C GLU A 227 5.02 -15.22 -4.81
N PHE A 228 3.99 -14.95 -5.61
CA PHE A 228 2.80 -15.80 -5.68
C PHE A 228 2.13 -15.77 -7.06
N ASP A 229 1.56 -16.91 -7.44
CA ASP A 229 0.80 -17.06 -8.68
C ASP A 229 -0.64 -16.55 -8.49
N ASN A 230 -1.24 -16.00 -9.55
CA ASN A 230 -2.61 -15.49 -9.54
C ASN A 230 -3.62 -16.64 -9.68
N VAL A 231 -3.68 -17.49 -8.65
CA VAL A 231 -4.52 -18.69 -8.57
C VAL A 231 -5.09 -18.84 -7.17
N ASN A 232 -6.10 -19.69 -7.02
CA ASN A 232 -6.70 -19.95 -5.71
C ASN A 232 -5.70 -20.70 -4.79
N PRO A 233 -5.26 -20.11 -3.67
CA PRO A 233 -4.31 -20.74 -2.75
C PRO A 233 -4.87 -21.99 -2.07
N ASP A 234 -6.19 -22.10 -1.85
CA ASP A 234 -6.81 -23.29 -1.27
C ASP A 234 -6.73 -24.48 -2.22
N GLU A 235 -6.91 -24.25 -3.52
CA GLU A 235 -6.78 -25.29 -4.54
C GLU A 235 -5.32 -25.77 -4.67
N VAL A 236 -4.37 -24.84 -4.64
CA VAL A 236 -2.94 -25.15 -4.62
C VAL A 236 -2.59 -25.97 -3.38
N ASN A 237 -2.96 -25.49 -2.19
CA ASN A 237 -2.71 -26.19 -0.93
C ASN A 237 -3.35 -27.58 -0.91
N LYS A 238 -4.55 -27.73 -1.48
CA LYS A 238 -5.23 -29.02 -1.62
C LYS A 238 -4.47 -29.96 -2.54
N SER A 239 -3.98 -29.46 -3.68
CA SER A 239 -3.20 -30.25 -4.63
C SER A 239 -1.86 -30.72 -4.05
N LEU A 240 -1.27 -29.92 -3.16
CA LEU A 240 -0.04 -30.23 -2.41
C LEU A 240 -0.29 -31.15 -1.20
N GLY A 241 -1.55 -31.47 -0.89
CA GLY A 241 -1.91 -32.26 0.29
C GLY A 241 -1.75 -31.52 1.61
N LEU A 242 -1.56 -30.19 1.58
CA LEU A 242 -1.43 -29.34 2.77
C LEU A 242 -2.79 -29.10 3.45
N THR A 243 -3.89 -29.33 2.75
CA THR A 243 -5.24 -29.34 3.33
C THR A 243 -5.56 -30.64 4.08
N GLY A 244 -4.56 -31.50 4.30
CA GLY A 244 -4.64 -32.73 5.10
C GLY A 244 -4.48 -32.48 6.59
N SER A 245 -5.62 -32.38 7.30
CA SER A 245 -5.80 -32.38 8.77
C SER A 245 -5.45 -31.10 9.55
N LYS A 246 -6.39 -30.14 9.55
CA LYS A 246 -7.12 -29.97 10.82
C LYS A 246 -8.20 -31.03 10.79
N SER A 247 -8.09 -32.03 11.66
CA SER A 247 -9.29 -32.69 12.13
C SER A 247 -10.13 -31.61 12.82
N SER A 248 -10.95 -30.90 12.05
CA SER A 248 -12.28 -30.59 12.53
C SER A 248 -13.10 -31.87 12.38
N GLU A 249 -12.72 -32.92 13.12
CA GLU A 249 -13.75 -33.72 13.75
C GLU A 249 -14.45 -32.84 14.80
N SER A 250 -15.21 -31.87 14.31
CA SER A 250 -16.59 -31.69 14.74
C SER A 250 -17.47 -32.79 14.11
N ALA A 251 -16.95 -34.01 14.07
CA ALA A 251 -17.79 -35.16 14.32
C ALA A 251 -18.26 -35.00 15.76
N SER A 252 -19.43 -34.35 15.91
CA SER A 252 -20.35 -34.61 16.99
C SER A 252 -20.73 -36.09 16.95
N SER A 253 -19.78 -37.00 17.19
CA SER A 253 -20.09 -38.17 17.96
C SER A 253 -20.45 -37.62 19.33
N LYS A 254 -21.74 -37.56 19.61
CA LYS A 254 -22.26 -37.55 20.98
C LYS A 254 -21.80 -38.86 21.66
N LYS A 255 -20.48 -39.03 21.88
CA LYS A 255 -20.03 -39.77 23.04
C LYS A 255 -20.44 -38.90 24.20
N LYS A 256 -21.36 -39.43 24.99
CA LYS A 256 -21.66 -38.92 26.33
C LYS A 256 -20.33 -38.53 26.97
N GLU A 257 -20.12 -37.23 27.18
CA GLU A 257 -18.95 -36.69 27.88
C GLU A 257 -19.00 -37.21 29.31
N ASP A 258 -18.44 -38.40 29.51
CA ASP A 258 -18.44 -39.07 30.79
C ASP A 258 -17.14 -38.73 31.51
N ILE A 259 -17.24 -37.71 32.37
CA ILE A 259 -16.13 -37.22 33.19
C ILE A 259 -15.54 -38.35 34.06
N SER A 260 -16.30 -39.40 34.39
CA SER A 260 -15.80 -40.53 35.21
C SER A 260 -14.63 -41.30 34.57
N THR A 261 -14.40 -41.10 33.27
CA THR A 261 -13.24 -41.67 32.56
C THR A 261 -11.94 -40.90 32.81
N VAL A 262 -12.02 -39.68 33.35
CA VAL A 262 -10.89 -38.77 33.59
C VAL A 262 -10.80 -38.39 35.07
N ASP A 263 -11.92 -38.07 35.71
CA ASP A 263 -12.03 -37.84 37.15
C ASP A 263 -11.93 -39.18 37.90
N THR A 264 -10.69 -39.56 38.20
CA THR A 264 -10.39 -40.84 38.87
C THR A 264 -10.76 -40.85 40.35
N ASN A 265 -10.93 -39.67 40.94
CA ASN A 265 -11.17 -39.51 42.37
C ASN A 265 -12.66 -39.25 42.69
N GLY A 266 -13.46 -38.89 41.69
CA GLY A 266 -14.91 -38.73 41.74
C GLY A 266 -15.38 -37.42 42.39
N ASP A 267 -14.53 -36.40 42.50
CA ASP A 267 -14.85 -35.10 43.11
C ASP A 267 -15.51 -34.10 42.14
N GLY A 268 -15.66 -34.48 40.86
CA GLY A 268 -16.26 -33.66 39.82
C GLY A 268 -15.34 -32.57 39.26
N GLN A 269 -14.07 -32.54 39.68
CA GLN A 269 -13.03 -31.66 39.14
C GLN A 269 -11.89 -32.48 38.55
N VAL A 270 -11.35 -32.01 37.43
CA VAL A 270 -10.25 -32.68 36.74
C VAL A 270 -8.97 -31.88 36.94
N THR A 271 -7.96 -32.54 37.47
CA THR A 271 -6.61 -31.97 37.58
C THR A 271 -5.83 -32.13 36.27
N ILE A 272 -4.81 -31.30 36.07
CA ILE A 272 -3.85 -31.45 34.96
C ILE A 272 -3.25 -32.86 34.94
N LYS A 273 -3.01 -33.46 36.12
CA LYS A 273 -2.46 -34.80 36.26
C LYS A 273 -3.41 -35.86 35.72
N GLU A 274 -4.69 -35.77 36.03
CA GLU A 274 -5.74 -36.67 35.54
C GLU A 274 -5.94 -36.53 34.03
N ALA A 275 -5.95 -35.30 33.53
CA ALA A 275 -6.01 -35.05 32.10
C ALA A 275 -4.80 -35.64 31.34
N LYS A 276 -3.57 -35.43 31.84
CA LYS A 276 -2.35 -36.03 31.26
C LYS A 276 -2.39 -37.56 31.34
N ALA A 277 -2.87 -38.14 32.44
CA ALA A 277 -2.98 -39.59 32.61
C ALA A 277 -4.03 -40.22 31.66
N ALA A 278 -5.08 -39.47 31.34
CA ALA A 278 -6.07 -39.84 30.32
C ALA A 278 -5.60 -39.63 28.87
N GLY A 279 -4.35 -39.17 28.67
CA GLY A 279 -3.72 -39.02 27.37
C GLY A 279 -3.96 -37.67 26.69
N TYR A 280 -4.48 -36.67 27.42
CA TYR A 280 -4.66 -35.32 26.87
C TYR A 280 -3.36 -34.51 26.92
N SER A 281 -3.12 -33.74 25.86
CA SER A 281 -2.03 -32.76 25.77
C SER A 281 -2.42 -31.45 26.46
N MET A 282 -1.43 -30.74 27.02
CA MET A 282 -1.60 -29.41 27.61
C MET A 282 -1.10 -28.32 26.65
N PRO A 283 -1.61 -27.06 26.75
CA PRO A 283 -2.72 -26.65 27.62
C PRO A 283 -4.09 -27.11 27.12
N ILE A 284 -5.03 -27.30 28.05
CA ILE A 284 -6.45 -27.48 27.74
C ILE A 284 -7.07 -26.09 27.65
N THR A 285 -7.49 -25.70 26.45
CA THR A 285 -8.06 -24.38 26.17
C THR A 285 -9.57 -24.34 26.43
N SER A 286 -10.13 -23.14 26.56
CA SER A 286 -11.55 -22.89 26.90
C SER A 286 -12.58 -23.51 25.95
N ASP A 287 -12.17 -23.87 24.74
CA ASP A 287 -12.98 -24.57 23.73
C ASP A 287 -13.03 -26.10 23.91
N HIS A 288 -12.20 -26.67 24.79
CA HIS A 288 -12.16 -28.11 25.06
C HIS A 288 -13.20 -28.52 26.11
N TRP A 289 -13.92 -29.63 25.89
CA TRP A 289 -15.02 -30.07 26.77
C TRP A 289 -14.61 -30.32 28.23
N LEU A 290 -13.35 -30.72 28.46
CA LEU A 290 -12.80 -30.98 29.80
C LEU A 290 -12.62 -29.69 30.60
N TYR A 291 -12.49 -28.54 29.93
CA TYR A 291 -12.16 -27.24 30.52
C TYR A 291 -13.14 -26.82 31.62
N LYS A 292 -14.45 -27.04 31.44
CA LYS A 292 -15.49 -26.71 32.44
C LYS A 292 -15.33 -27.45 33.78
N TYR A 293 -14.53 -28.52 33.81
CA TYR A 293 -14.25 -29.31 35.00
C TYR A 293 -12.86 -29.04 35.56
N MET A 294 -12.05 -28.23 34.88
CA MET A 294 -10.71 -27.88 35.29
C MET A 294 -10.68 -26.48 35.90
N ARG A 295 -9.67 -26.21 36.73
CA ARG A 295 -9.51 -24.92 37.40
C ARG A 295 -8.50 -24.06 36.66
N ASP A 296 -9.00 -23.05 35.98
CA ASP A 296 -8.22 -21.90 35.48
C ASP A 296 -8.04 -20.89 36.62
N ASN A 297 -6.80 -20.63 37.03
CA ASN A 297 -6.51 -19.77 38.19
C ASN A 297 -6.29 -18.30 37.81
N ASP A 298 -5.84 -18.04 36.58
CA ASP A 298 -5.49 -16.73 36.04
C ASP A 298 -6.50 -16.20 35.01
N ASN A 299 -7.50 -17.01 34.66
CA ASN A 299 -8.59 -16.68 33.74
C ASN A 299 -8.08 -16.32 32.33
N ASP A 300 -6.98 -16.95 31.90
CA ASP A 300 -6.37 -16.72 30.59
C ASP A 300 -7.03 -17.57 29.49
N GLY A 301 -7.97 -18.45 29.85
CA GLY A 301 -8.65 -19.35 28.93
C GLY A 301 -7.90 -20.66 28.68
N MET A 302 -6.88 -20.97 29.48
CA MET A 302 -6.04 -22.15 29.35
C MET A 302 -5.81 -22.83 30.71
N VAL A 303 -5.85 -24.16 30.73
CA VAL A 303 -5.45 -24.96 31.90
C VAL A 303 -4.36 -25.93 31.48
N GLY A 304 -3.13 -25.60 31.83
CA GLY A 304 -1.94 -26.31 31.39
C GLY A 304 -0.70 -25.70 32.03
N GLU A 305 0.48 -26.05 31.54
CA GLU A 305 1.72 -25.39 31.98
C GLU A 305 1.74 -23.90 31.64
#